data_AF-A0AAE0B1Y0-F1
#
_entry.id   AF-A0AAE0B1Y0-F1
#
_cell.length_a   1.000
_cell.length_b   1.000
_cell.length_c   1.000
_cell.angle_alpha   90.00
_cell.angle_beta   90.00
_cell.angle_gamma   90.00
#
_symmetry.space_group_name_H-M   'P 1'
#
loop_
_entity.id
_entity.type
_entity.pdbx_description
1 polymer ?
#
loop_
_entity_poly.entity_id
_entity_poly.type
_entity_poly.pdbx_seq_one_letter_code
_entity_poly.pdbx_strand_id
1 'polypeptide(L)'
;MEGQLQIQTLVSKACYNDTGMMTMNNSREYHTILAVGEKSTISDTQNKFTVIGCDSYGYIEAVDWEITGQGKCKEARKNASYACKQNSECYESPANNIAEGYLCGCKNGCKNGYRGNPYLSDSEGCKDINECGEGENVKKCVRCWYKLCDPACV
;
A
#
# COMPACT_ATOMS: atom_id res chain seq x y z
N MET A 1 -22.64 6.71 -6.25
CA MET A 1 -21.95 7.06 -7.51
C MET A 1 -20.49 6.80 -7.29
N GLU A 2 -19.86 5.97 -8.11
CA GLU A 2 -18.42 5.80 -8.14
C GLU A 2 -17.84 6.91 -9.02
N GLY A 3 -17.02 7.79 -8.43
CA GLY A 3 -16.36 8.87 -9.14
C GLY A 3 -14.99 8.42 -9.64
N GLN A 4 -14.66 8.74 -10.89
CA GLN A 4 -13.36 8.45 -11.46
C GLN A 4 -12.55 9.75 -11.61
N LEU A 5 -11.27 9.68 -11.26
CA LEU A 5 -10.31 10.77 -11.47
C LEU A 5 -9.28 10.35 -12.51
N GLN A 6 -9.14 11.12 -13.58
CA GLN A 6 -8.08 10.94 -14.56
C GLN A 6 -6.98 11.97 -14.30
N ILE A 7 -5.73 11.49 -14.25
CA ILE A 7 -4.55 12.29 -13.97
C ILE A 7 -3.63 12.19 -15.18
N GLN A 8 -3.31 13.33 -15.77
CA GLN A 8 -2.32 13.42 -16.84
C GLN A 8 -0.99 13.89 -16.24
N THR A 9 0.07 13.12 -16.45
CA THR A 9 1.43 13.49 -16.09
C THR A 9 2.32 13.54 -17.33
N LEU A 10 3.42 14.29 -17.25
CA LEU A 10 4.41 14.32 -18.32
C LEU A 10 5.28 13.06 -18.25
N VAL A 11 5.68 12.55 -19.41
CA VAL A 11 6.51 11.34 -19.48
C VAL A 11 7.93 11.67 -19.01
N SER A 12 8.38 11.02 -17.94
CA SER A 12 9.77 11.03 -17.50
C SER A 12 10.68 10.37 -18.54
N LYS A 13 11.87 10.94 -18.75
CA LYS A 13 12.88 10.41 -19.67
C LYS A 13 14.25 10.39 -19.03
N ALA A 14 14.96 9.29 -19.19
CA ALA A 14 16.38 9.19 -18.90
C ALA A 14 17.16 9.10 -20.23
N CYS A 15 18.18 9.93 -20.38
CA CYS A 15 19.11 9.91 -21.51
C CYS A 15 20.49 9.51 -21.02
N TYR A 16 21.24 8.77 -21.82
CA TYR A 16 22.55 8.23 -21.48
C TYR A 16 23.56 8.61 -22.56
N ASN A 17 24.82 8.78 -22.19
CA ASN A 17 25.92 8.99 -23.13
C ASN A 17 26.48 7.64 -23.65
N ASP A 18 27.45 7.70 -24.55
CA ASP A 18 28.06 6.49 -25.16
C ASP A 18 28.76 5.56 -24.16
N THR A 19 29.12 6.07 -22.97
CA THR A 19 29.69 5.28 -21.88
C THR A 19 28.63 4.70 -20.93
N GLY A 20 27.34 4.90 -21.21
CA GLY A 20 26.22 4.41 -20.40
C GLY A 20 25.90 5.27 -19.15
N MET A 21 26.50 6.45 -19.02
CA MET A 21 26.23 7.37 -17.90
C MET A 21 25.02 8.26 -18.20
N MET A 22 24.15 8.44 -17.22
CA MET A 22 22.97 9.30 -17.34
C MET A 22 23.38 10.76 -17.56
N THR A 23 22.78 11.41 -18.57
CA THR A 23 23.01 12.82 -18.90
C THR A 23 21.91 13.68 -18.26
N MET A 24 22.24 14.46 -17.24
CA MET A 24 21.24 15.27 -16.50
C MET A 24 20.62 16.40 -17.34
N ASN A 25 21.34 16.94 -18.33
CA ASN A 25 20.86 18.04 -19.18
C ASN A 25 19.71 17.63 -20.13
N ASN A 26 19.69 16.35 -20.55
CA ASN A 26 18.71 15.83 -21.50
C ASN A 26 17.65 14.93 -20.84
N SER A 27 17.93 14.42 -19.65
CA SER A 27 16.99 13.66 -18.82
C SER A 27 16.01 14.60 -18.12
N ARG A 28 14.77 14.15 -17.92
CA ARG A 28 13.74 14.88 -17.17
C ARG A 28 12.93 13.92 -16.34
N GLU A 29 12.75 14.28 -15.08
CA GLU A 29 11.92 13.54 -14.14
C GLU A 29 10.68 14.37 -13.83
N TYR A 30 9.51 13.78 -14.02
CA TYR A 30 8.23 14.39 -13.73
C TYR A 30 7.52 13.55 -12.66
N HIS A 31 7.12 14.20 -11.57
CA HIS A 31 6.34 13.58 -10.50
C HIS A 31 4.99 14.28 -10.36
N THR A 32 3.99 13.51 -9.98
CA THR A 32 2.67 14.03 -9.62
C THR A 32 2.30 13.47 -8.27
N ILE A 33 2.16 14.35 -7.27
CA ILE A 33 1.73 13.97 -5.93
C ILE A 33 0.25 14.29 -5.83
N LEU A 34 -0.55 13.26 -5.54
CA LEU A 34 -1.97 13.42 -5.27
C LEU A 34 -2.27 12.99 -3.84
N ALA A 35 -2.70 13.94 -3.02
CA ALA A 35 -3.30 13.65 -1.73
C ALA A 35 -4.74 13.14 -1.98
N VAL A 36 -4.88 11.83 -2.01
CA VAL A 36 -6.19 11.18 -2.14
C VAL A 36 -6.81 10.97 -0.76
N GLY A 37 -8.11 11.21 -0.64
CA GLY A 37 -8.87 10.89 0.57
C GLY A 37 -8.91 9.38 0.83
N GLU A 38 -9.35 9.00 2.03
CA GLU A 38 -9.27 7.63 2.57
C GLU A 38 -9.73 6.55 1.58
N LYS A 39 -10.74 6.82 0.72
CA LYS A 39 -11.42 5.86 -0.17
C LYS A 39 -10.95 5.81 -1.63
N SER A 40 -9.67 6.06 -1.89
CA SER A 40 -9.18 6.01 -3.28
C SER A 40 -8.36 4.75 -3.54
N THR A 41 -8.60 4.11 -4.69
CA THR A 41 -7.84 2.95 -5.16
C THR A 41 -7.35 3.18 -6.58
N ILE A 42 -6.22 2.57 -6.93
CA ILE A 42 -5.71 2.56 -8.30
C ILE A 42 -6.26 1.31 -8.98
N SER A 43 -7.07 1.50 -10.02
CA SER A 43 -7.62 0.40 -10.81
C SER A 43 -6.54 -0.17 -11.74
N ASP A 44 -6.25 -1.47 -11.59
CA ASP A 44 -5.34 -2.24 -12.44
C ASP A 44 -5.93 -2.56 -13.83
N THR A 45 -7.25 -2.55 -13.94
CA THR A 45 -7.99 -2.79 -15.19
C THR A 45 -8.23 -1.53 -16.02
N GLN A 46 -8.27 -0.36 -15.39
CA GLN A 46 -8.53 0.92 -16.07
C GLN A 46 -7.26 1.77 -16.27
N ASN A 47 -6.21 1.57 -15.46
CA ASN A 47 -4.96 2.32 -15.61
C ASN A 47 -3.93 1.51 -16.39
N LYS A 48 -3.31 2.14 -17.39
CA LYS A 48 -2.16 1.58 -18.11
C LYS A 48 -0.89 2.31 -17.73
N PHE A 49 -0.08 1.69 -16.89
CA PHE A 49 1.26 2.19 -16.57
C PHE A 49 2.25 1.65 -17.60
N THR A 50 2.91 2.55 -18.35
CA THR A 50 3.79 2.18 -19.47
C THR A 50 5.20 2.69 -19.22
N VAL A 51 6.18 1.80 -19.32
CA VAL A 51 7.62 2.12 -19.26
C VAL A 51 8.23 1.60 -20.56
N ILE A 52 9.02 2.44 -21.23
CA ILE A 52 9.67 2.10 -22.50
C ILE A 52 11.17 2.31 -22.32
N GLY A 53 11.95 1.23 -22.44
CA GLY A 53 13.40 1.26 -22.35
C GLY A 53 13.99 -0.10 -22.03
N CYS A 54 15.27 -0.29 -22.32
CA CYS A 54 16.04 -1.42 -21.80
C CYS A 54 16.38 -1.15 -20.32
N ASP A 55 16.27 -2.16 -19.46
CA ASP A 55 16.58 -2.07 -18.02
C ASP A 55 15.87 -0.92 -17.26
N SER A 56 14.66 -0.57 -17.71
CA SER A 56 13.87 0.51 -17.13
C SER A 56 12.75 -0.05 -16.25
N TYR A 57 12.68 0.45 -15.00
CA TYR A 57 11.61 0.12 -14.07
C TYR A 57 10.77 1.36 -13.82
N GLY A 58 9.46 1.17 -13.70
CA GLY A 58 8.58 2.20 -13.18
C GLY A 58 7.80 1.61 -12.02
N TYR A 59 7.71 2.37 -10.95
CA TYR A 59 6.99 2.00 -9.75
C TYR A 59 6.01 3.11 -9.41
N ILE A 60 4.84 2.73 -8.90
CA ILE A 60 3.92 3.65 -8.25
C ILE A 60 4.19 3.50 -6.76
N GLU A 61 4.61 4.59 -6.14
CA GLU A 61 4.83 4.63 -4.71
C GLU A 61 3.57 5.15 -4.02
N ALA A 62 3.04 4.35 -3.11
CA ALA A 62 2.06 4.81 -2.13
C ALA A 62 2.83 5.07 -0.83
N VAL A 63 2.88 6.33 -0.42
CA VAL A 63 3.52 6.72 0.83
C VAL A 63 2.45 6.79 1.91
N ASP A 64 2.62 6.02 2.98
CA ASP A 64 1.82 6.17 4.19
C ASP A 64 2.25 7.48 4.87
N TRP A 65 1.32 8.42 4.95
CA TRP A 65 1.55 9.66 5.68
C TRP A 65 1.37 9.40 7.18
N GLU A 66 2.22 10.03 7.98
CA GLU A 66 2.09 9.97 9.42
C GLU A 66 0.86 10.77 9.88
N ILE A 67 -0.04 10.11 10.60
CA ILE A 67 -1.17 10.77 11.24
C ILE A 67 -0.68 11.47 12.49
N THR A 68 -0.66 12.80 12.44
CA THR A 68 -0.23 13.67 13.56
C THR A 68 -1.42 14.36 14.22
N GLY A 69 -1.22 14.96 15.40
CA GLY A 69 -2.25 15.72 16.12
C GLY A 69 -3.24 14.87 16.92
N GLN A 70 -3.12 13.54 16.89
CA GLN A 70 -3.86 12.61 17.75
C GLN A 70 -2.96 11.88 18.76
N GLY A 71 -1.67 12.21 18.77
CA GLY A 71 -0.66 11.52 19.55
C GLY A 71 -0.30 10.15 18.99
N LYS A 72 0.49 9.41 19.76
CA LYS A 72 0.90 8.04 19.43
C LYS A 72 -0.26 7.05 19.50
N CYS A 73 -0.05 5.80 19.11
CA CYS A 73 -1.08 4.75 19.10
C CYS A 73 -1.94 4.66 20.37
N LYS A 74 -1.34 4.82 21.56
CA LYS A 74 -2.08 4.75 22.84
C LYS A 74 -3.10 5.88 23.00
N GLU A 75 -2.78 7.07 22.50
CA GLU A 75 -3.61 8.27 22.57
C GLU A 75 -4.59 8.31 21.41
N ALA A 76 -4.10 8.03 20.20
CA ALA A 76 -4.88 7.98 18.98
C ALA A 76 -6.10 7.04 19.08
N ARG A 77 -5.94 5.85 19.69
CA ARG A 77 -7.04 4.88 19.89
C ARG A 77 -8.21 5.41 20.73
N LYS A 78 -8.00 6.49 21.47
CA LYS A 78 -9.05 7.15 22.29
C LYS A 78 -9.73 8.30 21.54
N ASN A 79 -9.18 8.71 20.40
CA ASN A 79 -9.72 9.79 19.59
C ASN A 79 -10.92 9.29 18.78
N ALA A 80 -11.99 10.10 18.70
CA ALA A 80 -13.14 9.78 17.86
C ALA A 80 -12.77 9.69 16.36
N SER A 81 -11.73 10.41 15.94
CA SER A 81 -11.20 10.42 14.58
C SER A 81 -10.07 9.42 14.36
N TYR A 82 -10.01 8.34 15.16
CA TYR A 82 -9.01 7.28 14.98
C TYR A 82 -9.07 6.69 13.56
N ALA A 83 -7.92 6.66 12.89
CA ALA A 83 -7.87 6.38 11.46
C ALA A 83 -7.90 4.88 11.14
N CYS A 84 -7.26 4.03 11.96
CA CYS A 84 -7.11 2.61 11.65
C CYS A 84 -8.47 1.88 11.77
N LYS A 85 -8.87 1.18 10.69
CA LYS A 85 -10.18 0.52 10.58
C LYS A 85 -10.12 -0.97 10.87
N GLN A 86 -11.18 -1.72 10.54
CA GLN A 86 -11.27 -3.16 10.81
C GLN A 86 -10.09 -3.94 10.21
N ASN A 87 -9.60 -4.94 10.95
CA ASN A 87 -8.46 -5.78 10.57
C ASN A 87 -7.14 -5.05 10.31
N SER A 88 -7.00 -3.83 10.85
CA SER A 88 -5.75 -3.09 10.90
C SER A 88 -5.23 -2.94 12.33
N GLU A 89 -3.96 -2.58 12.43
CA GLU A 89 -3.20 -2.33 13.65
C GLU A 89 -2.44 -1.00 13.52
N CYS A 90 -2.21 -0.35 14.66
CA CYS A 90 -1.50 0.91 14.73
C CYS A 90 -0.02 0.67 15.01
N TYR A 91 0.83 1.36 14.27
CA TYR A 91 2.27 1.37 14.43
C TYR A 91 2.74 2.80 14.74
N GLU A 92 3.61 2.96 15.74
CA GLU A 92 4.20 4.26 16.03
C GLU A 92 5.09 4.69 14.87
N SER A 93 5.08 5.99 14.55
CA SER A 93 5.92 6.52 13.47
C SER A 93 7.40 6.25 13.75
N PRO A 94 8.16 5.70 12.78
CA PRO A 94 9.60 5.50 12.92
C PRO A 94 10.38 6.82 12.83
N ALA A 95 9.73 7.95 12.53
CA ALA A 95 10.32 9.27 12.57
C ALA A 95 10.62 9.70 14.03
N ASN A 96 11.69 9.13 14.59
CA ASN A 96 12.49 9.58 15.73
C ASN A 96 11.91 10.74 16.57
N ASN A 97 11.47 10.47 17.81
CA ASN A 97 11.20 11.35 18.99
C ASN A 97 10.55 12.75 18.81
N ILE A 98 10.30 13.20 17.59
CA ILE A 98 9.72 14.49 17.21
C ILE A 98 8.29 14.26 16.72
N ALA A 99 8.05 13.09 16.13
CA ALA A 99 6.79 12.78 15.50
C ALA A 99 5.84 12.11 16.51
N GLU A 100 4.84 12.87 16.96
CA GLU A 100 3.75 12.41 17.83
C GLU A 100 2.63 11.74 17.02
N GLY A 101 3.00 10.92 16.06
CA GLY A 101 2.05 10.31 15.14
C GLY A 101 2.18 8.81 15.00
N TYR A 102 1.29 8.29 14.17
CA TYR A 102 1.14 6.86 13.93
C TYR A 102 0.72 6.60 12.50
N LEU A 103 0.87 5.35 12.09
CA LEU A 103 0.38 4.81 10.83
C LEU A 103 -0.42 3.54 11.09
N CYS A 104 -1.28 3.19 10.14
CA CYS A 104 -2.08 1.98 10.19
C CYS A 104 -1.51 0.95 9.22
N GLY A 105 -1.47 -0.31 9.63
CA GLY A 105 -1.11 -1.43 8.77
C GLY A 105 -2.11 -2.58 8.95
N CYS A 106 -2.33 -3.38 7.92
CA CYS A 106 -3.18 -4.56 8.05
C CYS A 106 -2.57 -5.56 9.04
N LYS A 107 -3.42 -6.16 9.88
CA LYS A 107 -2.98 -7.13 10.90
C LYS A 107 -2.21 -8.28 10.26
N ASN A 108 -1.11 -8.66 10.89
CA ASN A 108 -0.21 -9.75 10.46
C ASN A 108 0.42 -9.55 9.05
N GLY A 109 0.22 -8.39 8.42
CA GLY A 109 0.75 -8.07 7.09
C GLY A 109 0.32 -9.04 5.98
N CYS A 110 0.96 -8.93 4.82
CA CYS A 110 0.56 -9.66 3.61
C CYS A 110 0.96 -11.15 3.54
N LYS A 111 1.57 -11.71 4.60
CA LYS A 111 2.21 -13.03 4.53
C LYS A 111 1.41 -14.17 5.16
N ASN A 112 0.55 -13.87 6.14
CA ASN A 112 -0.39 -14.78 6.82
C ASN A 112 -1.44 -13.94 7.59
N GLY A 113 -2.23 -13.15 6.87
CA GLY A 113 -2.91 -12.02 7.47
C GLY A 113 -3.84 -11.30 6.51
N TYR A 114 -3.85 -9.97 6.61
CA TYR A 114 -4.75 -9.14 5.82
C TYR A 114 -4.00 -8.30 4.79
N ARG A 115 -4.59 -8.14 3.60
CA ARG A 115 -4.14 -7.23 2.53
C ARG A 115 -5.20 -6.19 2.23
N GLY A 116 -4.78 -5.00 1.78
CA GLY A 116 -5.68 -3.91 1.43
C GLY A 116 -5.31 -2.62 2.13
N ASN A 117 -6.23 -1.66 2.17
CA ASN A 117 -5.99 -0.36 2.77
C ASN A 117 -6.44 -0.35 4.25
N PRO A 118 -5.52 -0.17 5.22
CA PRO A 118 -5.83 -0.18 6.65
C PRO A 118 -6.62 1.04 7.16
N TYR A 119 -6.74 2.08 6.33
CA TYR A 119 -7.53 3.28 6.61
C TYR A 119 -8.99 3.16 6.14
N LEU A 120 -9.35 2.02 5.52
CA LEU A 120 -10.68 1.74 5.00
C LEU A 120 -11.41 0.63 5.73
N SER A 121 -12.74 0.76 5.78
CA SER A 121 -13.65 -0.22 6.35
C SER A 121 -14.19 -1.18 5.28
N ASP A 122 -14.81 -2.26 5.74
CA ASP A 122 -15.59 -3.19 4.93
C ASP A 122 -14.81 -3.80 3.75
N SER A 123 -15.46 -3.98 2.60
CA SER A 123 -14.88 -4.56 1.39
C SER A 123 -13.83 -3.68 0.70
N GLU A 124 -13.50 -2.51 1.22
CA GLU A 124 -12.43 -1.65 0.70
C GLU A 124 -11.20 -1.65 1.62
N GLY A 125 -11.35 -2.21 2.84
CA GLY A 125 -10.34 -2.27 3.88
C GLY A 125 -9.39 -3.46 3.81
N CYS A 126 -8.80 -3.77 4.96
CA CYS A 126 -7.99 -4.97 5.17
C CYS A 126 -8.83 -6.24 5.02
N LYS A 127 -8.57 -7.01 3.97
CA LYS A 127 -9.20 -8.29 3.62
C LYS A 127 -8.29 -9.46 3.95
N ASP A 128 -8.89 -10.52 4.47
CA ASP A 128 -8.21 -11.77 4.76
C ASP A 128 -7.57 -12.31 3.48
N ILE A 129 -6.31 -12.73 3.58
CA ILE A 129 -5.57 -13.31 2.48
C ILE A 129 -5.88 -14.79 2.47
N ASN A 130 -6.29 -15.33 1.33
CA ASN A 130 -6.39 -16.77 1.20
C ASN A 130 -4.99 -17.35 0.97
N GLU A 131 -4.26 -17.69 2.04
CA GLU A 131 -2.93 -18.30 1.93
C GLU A 131 -2.96 -19.72 1.31
N CYS A 132 -4.15 -20.29 1.15
CA CYS A 132 -4.40 -21.59 0.54
C CYS A 132 -4.83 -21.50 -0.94
N GLY A 133 -4.95 -20.29 -1.51
CA GLY A 133 -5.41 -20.05 -2.87
C GLY A 133 -4.28 -19.84 -3.89
N GLU A 134 -4.17 -20.81 -4.82
CA GLU A 134 -3.46 -20.86 -6.12
C GLU A 134 -1.95 -20.54 -6.23
N GLY A 135 -1.18 -21.61 -6.53
CA GLY A 135 0.18 -21.59 -7.08
C GLY A 135 1.02 -22.79 -6.66
N GLU A 136 1.49 -23.61 -7.62
CA GLU A 136 2.31 -24.82 -7.40
C GLU A 136 3.72 -24.49 -6.88
N ASN A 137 3.82 -24.12 -5.60
CA ASN A 137 5.01 -24.28 -4.76
C ASN A 137 4.59 -24.18 -3.29
N VAL A 138 3.54 -24.94 -2.95
CA VAL A 138 3.02 -25.13 -1.59
C VAL A 138 3.99 -26.00 -0.79
N LYS A 139 5.20 -25.49 -0.51
CA LYS A 139 6.09 -25.99 0.54
C LYS A 139 6.28 -24.92 1.61
N LYS A 140 5.17 -24.56 2.26
CA LYS A 140 5.15 -24.21 3.68
C LYS A 140 3.72 -24.21 4.27
N CYS A 141 2.92 -25.23 3.98
CA CYS A 141 1.92 -25.67 4.97
C CYS A 141 2.66 -26.28 6.15
N VAL A 142 3.17 -25.45 7.06
CA VAL A 142 3.57 -25.90 8.40
C VAL A 142 2.50 -25.40 9.35
N ARG A 143 1.42 -26.19 9.44
CA ARG A 143 0.29 -26.05 10.36
C ARG A 143 -0.49 -24.73 10.25
N CYS A 144 -1.49 -24.70 9.36
CA CYS A 144 -2.63 -23.82 9.52
C CYS A 144 -3.42 -24.26 10.77
N TRP A 145 -3.11 -23.67 11.92
CA TRP A 145 -4.05 -23.55 13.03
C TRP A 145 -4.55 -22.10 13.03
N TYR A 146 -5.44 -21.76 12.12
CA TYR A 146 -6.23 -20.53 12.28
C TYR A 146 -7.63 -20.93 12.75
N LYS A 147 -8.00 -20.37 13.90
CA LYS A 147 -9.31 -20.52 14.51
C LYS A 147 -10.39 -20.25 13.46
N LEU A 148 -11.37 -21.16 13.43
CA LEU A 148 -12.52 -21.26 12.52
C LEU A 148 -12.26 -22.06 11.23
N CYS A 149 -11.88 -23.33 11.40
CA CYS A 149 -12.35 -24.38 10.49
C CYS A 149 -13.79 -24.75 10.88
N ASP A 150 -14.70 -24.61 9.91
CA ASP A 150 -16.06 -25.13 9.93
C ASP A 150 -16.04 -26.69 10.06
N PRO A 151 -16.81 -27.30 10.97
CA PRO A 151 -16.79 -28.75 11.22
C PRO A 151 -17.48 -29.64 10.16
N ALA A 152 -17.81 -29.14 8.97
CA ALA A 152 -18.58 -29.89 7.97
C ALA A 152 -17.77 -30.67 6.92
N CYS A 153 -16.56 -31.16 7.22
CA CYS A 153 -15.86 -32.11 6.34
C CYS A 153 -15.56 -33.42 7.10
N VAL A 154 -16.36 -34.44 6.80
CA VAL A 154 -16.16 -35.86 7.16
C VAL A 154 -14.93 -36.41 6.46
#